data_AF-A0A5K1GB75-F1
#
_entry.id   AF-A0A5K1GB75-F1
#
_cell.length_a   1.000
_cell.length_b   1.000
_cell.length_c   1.000
_cell.angle_alpha   90.00
_cell.angle_beta   90.00
_cell.angle_gamma   90.00
#
_symmetry.space_group_name_H-M   'P 1'
#
loop_
_entity.id
_entity.type
_entity.pdbx_description
1 polymer ?
#
loop_
_entity_poly.entity_id
_entity_poly.type
_entity_poly.pdbx_seq_one_letter_code
_entity_poly.pdbx_strand_id
1 'polypeptide(L)'
;MGPIPIPASTIETTENGEVVRRPNPDFSAWKKSDCLLRRWITSSLTEEVLGLVVGNDTAAQVWKTLIGAFARESKDREIMLTRKLQLFRKQDKSVTEYVTWFKAICDELAAIGKPLTDEDK
;
A
#
# COMPACT_ATOMS: atom_id res chain seq x y z
N MET A 1 -9.82 8.96 4.18
CA MET A 1 -8.83 9.39 5.19
C MET A 1 -7.89 10.39 4.52
N GLY A 2 -8.00 11.68 4.85
CA GLY A 2 -7.12 12.71 4.28
C GLY A 2 -5.70 12.63 4.83
N PRO A 3 -4.70 13.21 4.15
CA PRO A 3 -3.33 13.26 4.66
C PRO A 3 -3.29 14.00 6.00
N ILE A 4 -2.58 13.43 6.99
CA ILE A 4 -2.29 14.14 8.25
C ILE A 4 -1.41 15.34 7.89
N PRO A 5 -1.84 16.58 8.16
CA PRO A 5 -1.06 17.75 7.82
C PRO A 5 0.25 17.76 8.63
N ILE A 6 1.36 18.05 7.94
CA ILE A 6 2.67 18.18 8.59
C ILE A 6 2.63 19.45 9.44
N PRO A 7 2.86 19.38 10.76
CA PRO A 7 2.88 20.57 11.60
C PRO A 7 3.99 21.54 11.13
N ALA A 8 3.76 22.85 11.25
CA ALA A 8 4.79 23.82 10.94
C ALA A 8 5.99 23.65 11.89
N SER A 9 7.22 23.80 11.40
CA SER A 9 8.43 23.64 12.22
C SER A 9 8.59 24.70 13.31
N THR A 10 7.95 25.86 13.13
CA THR A 10 7.99 27.02 14.02
C THR A 10 6.58 27.53 14.23
N ILE A 11 6.27 27.97 15.45
CA ILE A 11 5.04 28.67 15.83
C ILE A 11 5.37 30.11 16.23
N GLU A 12 4.43 31.02 15.98
CA GLU A 12 4.50 32.41 16.44
C GLU A 12 3.69 32.53 17.73
N THR A 13 4.29 33.11 18.77
CA THR A 13 3.65 33.36 20.05
C THR A 13 3.90 34.80 20.44
N THR A 14 2.84 35.50 20.85
CA THR A 14 2.98 36.88 21.31
C THR A 14 3.36 36.88 22.78
N GLU A 15 4.55 37.38 23.10
CA GLU A 15 5.00 37.62 24.48
C GLU A 15 5.25 39.11 24.63
N ASN A 16 4.65 39.73 25.66
CA ASN A 16 4.81 41.16 25.96
C ASN A 16 4.50 42.12 24.79
N GLY A 17 3.62 41.72 23.87
CA GLY A 17 3.24 42.52 22.69
C GLY A 17 4.15 42.34 21.47
N GLU A 18 5.23 41.57 21.58
CA GLU A 18 6.11 41.22 20.47
C GLU A 18 5.80 39.80 19.95
N VAL A 19 5.84 39.64 18.62
CA VAL A 19 5.68 38.32 17.97
C VAL A 19 7.02 37.59 18.04
N VAL A 20 7.07 36.52 18.84
CA VAL A 20 8.26 35.69 19.00
C VAL A 20 8.07 34.37 18.24
N ARG A 21 9.05 34.01 17.40
CA ARG A 21 9.09 32.73 16.71
C ARG A 21 9.79 31.67 17.55
N ARG A 22 9.12 30.53 17.77
CA ARG A 22 9.64 29.42 18.59
C ARG A 22 9.49 28.07 17.88
N PRO A 23 10.38 27.10 18.14
CA PRO A 23 10.24 25.75 17.62
C PRO A 23 8.89 25.13 18.02
N ASN A 24 8.25 24.42 17.09
CA ASN A 24 6.99 23.74 17.36
C ASN A 24 7.23 22.36 18.02
N PRO A 25 6.76 22.12 19.25
CA PRO A 25 6.84 20.80 19.88
C PRO A 25 6.07 19.73 19.11
N ASP A 26 4.95 20.08 18.46
CA ASP A 26 4.12 19.13 17.70
C ASP A 26 4.85 18.66 16.44
N PHE A 27 5.62 19.53 15.78
CA PHE A 27 6.48 19.12 14.66
C PHE A 27 7.55 18.15 15.12
N SER A 28 8.13 18.36 16.31
CA SER A 28 9.14 17.47 16.88
C SER A 28 8.55 16.10 17.23
N ALA A 29 7.35 16.06 17.80
CA ALA A 29 6.62 14.84 18.08
C ALA A 29 6.24 14.09 16.79
N TRP A 30 5.67 14.81 15.81
CA TRP A 30 5.35 14.26 14.49
C TRP A 30 6.58 13.68 13.80
N LYS A 31 7.71 14.40 13.80
CA LYS A 31 8.95 13.95 13.15
C LYS A 31 9.52 12.68 13.78
N LYS A 32 9.40 12.53 15.10
CA LYS A 32 9.78 11.28 15.80
C LYS A 32 8.93 10.12 15.31
N SER A 33 7.61 10.30 15.28
CA SER A 33 6.67 9.28 14.79
C SER A 33 6.91 8.94 13.32
N ASP A 34 7.12 9.94 12.46
CA ASP A 34 7.43 9.75 11.03
C ASP A 34 8.73 8.95 10.83
N CYS A 35 9.79 9.29 11.58
CA CYS A 35 11.05 8.55 11.50
C CYS A 35 10.90 7.09 11.96
N LEU A 36 10.12 6.83 13.01
CA LEU A 36 9.85 5.47 13.51
C LEU A 36 9.07 4.67 12.47
N LEU A 37 7.98 5.22 11.96
CA LEU A 37 7.15 4.60 10.91
C LEU A 37 7.98 4.30 9.67
N ARG A 38 8.80 5.26 9.22
CA ARG A 38 9.67 5.05 8.05
C ARG A 38 10.63 3.89 8.29
N ARG A 39 11.28 3.84 9.46
CA ARG A 39 12.18 2.73 9.82
C ARG A 39 11.46 1.38 9.81
N TRP A 40 10.28 1.30 10.43
CA TRP A 40 9.48 0.08 10.46
C TRP A 40 9.07 -0.38 9.06
N ILE A 41 8.55 0.54 8.24
CA ILE A 41 8.20 0.23 6.86
C ILE A 41 9.44 -0.28 6.12
N THR A 42 10.56 0.47 6.13
CA THR A 42 11.77 0.05 5.42
C THR A 42 12.34 -1.29 5.90
N SER A 43 12.20 -1.62 7.19
CA SER A 43 12.66 -2.91 7.73
C SER A 43 11.84 -4.10 7.27
N SER A 44 10.63 -3.87 6.75
CA SER A 44 9.75 -4.91 6.22
C SER A 44 9.91 -5.13 4.71
N LEU A 45 10.68 -4.28 4.02
CA LEU A 45 10.85 -4.32 2.57
C LEU A 45 12.08 -5.15 2.18
N THR A 46 11.99 -5.82 1.02
CA THR A 46 13.15 -6.43 0.36
C THR A 46 14.03 -5.36 -0.29
N GLU A 47 15.29 -5.67 -0.61
CA GLU A 47 16.22 -4.73 -1.28
C GLU A 47 15.66 -4.15 -2.58
N GLU A 48 14.98 -4.97 -3.38
CA GLU A 48 14.34 -4.54 -4.62
C GLU A 48 13.28 -3.46 -4.37
N VAL A 49 12.45 -3.66 -3.35
CA VAL A 49 11.37 -2.73 -3.01
C VAL A 49 11.90 -1.49 -2.27
N LEU A 50 13.01 -1.63 -1.54
CA LEU A 50 13.72 -0.49 -0.95
C LEU A 50 14.16 0.50 -2.02
N GLY A 51 14.65 0.01 -3.16
CA GLY A 51 15.02 0.83 -4.32
C GLY A 51 13.89 1.75 -4.81
N LEU A 52 12.64 1.31 -4.69
CA LEU A 52 11.47 2.10 -5.11
C LEU A 52 11.17 3.27 -4.16
N VAL A 53 11.61 3.19 -2.91
CA VAL A 53 11.26 4.18 -1.87
C VAL A 53 12.43 5.10 -1.50
N VAL A 54 13.61 4.90 -2.09
CA VAL A 54 14.77 5.79 -1.92
C VAL A 54 14.40 7.24 -2.31
N GLY A 55 14.79 8.20 -1.46
CA GLY A 55 14.55 9.62 -1.69
C GLY A 55 13.19 10.16 -1.20
N ASN A 56 12.35 9.31 -0.57
CA ASN A 56 11.15 9.79 0.11
C ASN A 56 11.46 10.26 1.53
N ASP A 57 11.09 11.51 1.84
CA ASP A 57 11.44 12.18 3.10
C ASP A 57 10.49 11.86 4.26
N THR A 58 9.28 11.36 3.95
CA THR A 58 8.24 11.06 4.94
C THR A 58 7.72 9.63 4.79
N ALA A 59 7.29 9.03 5.90
CA ALA A 59 6.65 7.71 5.89
C ALA A 59 5.38 7.70 5.02
N ALA A 60 4.65 8.82 4.97
CA ALA A 60 3.49 8.98 4.10
C ALA A 60 3.85 8.90 2.60
N GLN A 61 4.95 9.52 2.18
CA GLN A 61 5.44 9.43 0.79
C GLN A 61 5.91 8.02 0.44
N VAL A 62 6.66 7.37 1.35
CA VAL A 62 7.05 5.95 1.22
C VAL A 62 5.81 5.09 1.01
N TRP A 63 4.82 5.22 1.89
CA TRP A 63 3.57 4.44 1.82
C TRP A 63 2.79 4.69 0.53
N LYS A 64 2.68 5.95 0.09
CA LYS A 64 2.02 6.30 -1.17
C LYS A 64 2.72 5.70 -2.39
N THR A 65 4.05 5.69 -2.38
CA THR A 65 4.86 5.10 -3.45
C THR A 65 4.64 3.59 -3.52
N LEU A 66 4.64 2.90 -2.38
CA LEU A 66 4.33 1.47 -2.30
C LEU A 66 2.91 1.17 -2.82
N ILE A 67 1.90 1.94 -2.39
CA ILE A 67 0.53 1.79 -2.91
C ILE A 67 0.54 1.96 -4.43
N GLY A 68 1.20 2.99 -4.97
CA GLY A 68 1.25 3.22 -6.41
C GLY A 68 1.88 2.07 -7.19
N ALA A 69 3.03 1.57 -6.71
CA ALA A 69 3.77 0.47 -7.34
C ALA A 69 2.94 -0.82 -7.34
N PHE A 70 2.42 -1.22 -6.19
CA PHE A 70 1.72 -2.51 -6.04
C PHE A 70 0.26 -2.47 -6.46
N ALA A 71 -0.40 -1.31 -6.50
CA ALA A 71 -1.78 -1.22 -6.98
C ALA A 71 -1.90 -1.53 -8.47
N ARG A 72 -0.91 -1.12 -9.29
CA ARG A 72 -0.90 -1.42 -10.72
C ARG A 72 -0.63 -2.90 -10.97
N GLU A 73 0.40 -3.45 -10.33
CA GLU A 73 0.74 -4.88 -10.43
C GLU A 73 -0.43 -5.78 -10.00
N SER A 74 -1.13 -5.41 -8.93
CA SER A 74 -2.33 -6.13 -8.48
C SER A 74 -3.44 -6.13 -9.53
N LYS A 75 -3.71 -4.99 -10.17
CA LYS A 75 -4.73 -4.88 -11.22
C LYS A 75 -4.36 -5.62 -12.50
N ASP A 76 -3.10 -5.54 -12.93
CA ASP A 76 -2.62 -6.25 -14.11
C ASP A 76 -2.71 -7.77 -13.89
N ARG A 77 -2.37 -8.23 -12.68
CA ARG A 77 -2.52 -9.64 -12.28
C ARG A 77 -3.99 -10.09 -12.24
N GLU A 78 -4.89 -9.26 -11.73
CA GLU A 78 -6.34 -9.52 -11.73
C GLU A 78 -6.89 -9.67 -13.17
N ILE A 79 -6.51 -8.77 -14.07
CA ILE A 79 -6.92 -8.83 -15.49
C ILE A 79 -6.36 -10.10 -16.15
N MET A 80 -5.10 -10.45 -15.89
CA MET A 80 -4.47 -11.65 -16.43
C MET A 80 -5.19 -12.92 -15.96
N LEU A 81 -5.51 -13.03 -14.68
CA LEU A 81 -6.24 -14.19 -14.12
C LEU A 81 -7.66 -14.28 -14.69
N THR A 82 -8.38 -13.16 -14.79
CA THR A 82 -9.71 -13.10 -15.42
C THR A 82 -9.67 -13.54 -16.87
N ARG A 83 -8.65 -13.12 -17.63
CA ARG A 83 -8.47 -13.56 -19.03
C ARG A 83 -8.16 -15.05 -19.12
N LYS A 84 -7.32 -15.59 -18.22
CA LYS A 84 -7.07 -17.03 -18.14
C LYS A 84 -8.36 -17.81 -17.87
N LEU A 85 -9.19 -17.35 -16.93
CA LEU A 85 -10.54 -17.89 -16.67
C LEU A 85 -11.43 -17.88 -17.92
N GLN A 86 -11.50 -16.76 -18.63
CA GLN A 86 -12.32 -16.66 -19.84
C GLN A 86 -11.82 -17.52 -20.99
N LEU A 87 -10.51 -17.60 -21.20
CA LEU A 87 -9.90 -18.43 -22.25
C LEU A 87 -10.05 -19.92 -21.94
N PHE A 88 -9.90 -20.31 -20.66
CA PHE A 88 -10.09 -21.69 -20.23
C PHE A 88 -11.57 -22.12 -20.36
N ARG A 89 -12.53 -21.26 -19.98
CA ARG A 89 -13.96 -21.48 -20.27
C ARG A 89 -14.28 -21.67 -21.75
N LYS A 90 -13.45 -21.17 -22.66
CA LYS A 90 -13.61 -21.33 -24.11
C LYS A 90 -12.92 -22.58 -24.67
N GLN A 91 -11.97 -23.17 -23.95
CA GLN A 91 -11.30 -24.41 -24.34
C GLN A 91 -11.92 -25.57 -23.57
N ASP A 92 -12.97 -26.16 -24.15
CA ASP A 92 -13.70 -27.31 -23.61
C ASP A 92 -12.72 -28.47 -23.30
N LYS A 93 -12.33 -28.58 -22.03
CA LYS A 93 -11.50 -29.64 -21.46
C LYS A 93 -12.31 -30.40 -20.42
N SER A 94 -11.95 -31.64 -20.14
CA SER A 94 -12.77 -32.53 -19.30
C SER A 94 -13.10 -31.88 -17.95
N VAL A 95 -14.32 -32.10 -17.48
CA VAL A 95 -14.87 -31.52 -16.24
C VAL A 95 -13.91 -31.65 -15.05
N THR A 96 -13.16 -32.75 -14.98
CA THR A 96 -12.13 -33.01 -13.97
C THR A 96 -10.97 -32.03 -14.02
N GLU A 97 -10.41 -31.71 -15.19
CA GLU A 97 -9.34 -30.72 -15.33
C GLU A 97 -9.83 -29.31 -14.97
N TYR A 98 -11.07 -28.99 -15.33
CA TYR A 98 -11.71 -27.73 -14.96
C TYR A 98 -11.88 -27.58 -13.44
N VAL A 99 -12.37 -28.61 -12.76
CA VAL A 99 -12.61 -28.56 -11.30
C VAL A 99 -11.31 -28.45 -10.51
N THR A 100 -10.28 -29.23 -10.88
CA THR A 100 -8.98 -29.17 -10.18
C THR A 100 -8.30 -27.82 -10.39
N TRP A 101 -8.40 -27.26 -11.59
CA TRP A 101 -7.80 -25.96 -11.90
C TRP A 101 -8.58 -24.78 -11.30
N PHE A 102 -9.92 -24.80 -11.34
CA PHE A 102 -10.77 -23.81 -10.69
C PHE A 102 -10.50 -23.76 -9.19
N LYS A 103 -10.34 -24.93 -8.56
CA LYS A 103 -9.92 -25.03 -7.16
C LYS A 103 -8.57 -24.36 -6.91
N ALA A 104 -7.58 -24.57 -7.78
CA ALA A 104 -6.27 -23.93 -7.63
C ALA A 104 -6.34 -22.39 -7.71
N ILE A 105 -7.19 -21.84 -8.58
CA ILE A 105 -7.42 -20.38 -8.65
C ILE A 105 -8.14 -19.86 -7.41
N CYS A 106 -9.15 -20.58 -6.92
CA CYS A 106 -9.83 -20.22 -5.67
C CYS A 106 -8.86 -20.22 -4.49
N ASP A 107 -7.96 -21.21 -4.42
CA ASP A 107 -6.95 -21.30 -3.37
C ASP A 107 -5.92 -20.16 -3.48
N GLU A 108 -5.52 -19.74 -4.69
CA GLU A 108 -4.68 -18.55 -4.90
C GLU A 108 -5.38 -17.22 -4.53
N LEU A 109 -6.66 -17.08 -4.87
CA LEU A 109 -7.48 -15.90 -4.54
C LEU A 109 -7.71 -15.78 -3.01
N ALA A 110 -7.92 -16.91 -2.34
CA ALA A 110 -7.98 -16.98 -0.88
C ALA A 110 -6.65 -16.59 -0.22
N ALA A 111 -5.51 -17.04 -0.78
CA ALA A 111 -4.18 -16.73 -0.25
C ALA A 111 -3.84 -15.23 -0.32
N ILE A 112 -4.41 -14.47 -1.26
CA ILE A 112 -4.24 -13.01 -1.37
C ILE A 112 -5.32 -12.22 -0.60
N GLY A 113 -6.16 -12.88 0.21
CA GLY A 113 -7.15 -12.25 1.08
C GLY A 113 -8.43 -11.77 0.35
N LYS A 114 -8.69 -12.24 -0.86
CA LYS A 114 -9.93 -11.98 -1.62
C LYS A 114 -10.60 -13.29 -2.03
N PRO A 115 -11.19 -14.05 -1.09
CA PRO A 115 -11.93 -15.26 -1.43
C PRO A 115 -13.14 -14.90 -2.30
N LEU A 116 -13.43 -15.71 -3.32
CA LEU A 116 -14.66 -15.60 -4.11
C LEU A 116 -15.87 -15.85 -3.19
N THR A 117 -16.79 -14.89 -3.14
CA THR A 117 -18.07 -15.02 -2.45
C THR A 117 -19.06 -15.83 -3.31
N ASP A 118 -20.00 -16.53 -2.66
CA ASP A 118 -20.93 -17.49 -3.30
C ASP A 118 -21.81 -16.89 -4.43
N GLU A 119 -21.82 -15.56 -4.59
CA GLU A 119 -22.50 -14.87 -5.70
C GLU A 119 -21.75 -14.99 -7.05
N ASP A 120 -20.46 -15.33 -7.04
CA ASP A 120 -19.60 -15.48 -8.22
C ASP A 120 -19.34 -16.96 -8.63
N LYS A 121 -19.99 -17.91 -7.94
CA LYS A 121 -19.76 -19.35 -8.06
C LYS A 121 -20.56 -20.03 -9.18
#